data_AF-A0A9J6GZ88-F1
#
_entry.id   AF-A0A9J6GZ88-F1
#
_cell.length_a   1.000
_cell.length_b   1.000
_cell.length_c   1.000
_cell.angle_alpha   90.00
_cell.angle_beta   90.00
_cell.angle_gamma   90.00
#
_symmetry.space_group_name_H-M   'P 1'
#
loop_
_entity.id
_entity.type
_entity.pdbx_description
1 polymer ?
#
loop_
_entity_poly.entity_id
_entity_poly.type
_entity_poly.pdbx_seq_one_letter_code
_entity_poly.pdbx_strand_id
1 'polypeptide(L)'
;MRLPHQPRLPPLPLEDCKGVIRPHTGVIYAQWLIEFVTNAISATAEISDVTQDRIICRFRRDQNLVIGSTADLNIAKKIQQITTLNMERSIMKSPLTLQCQKTQAKV
;
A
#
# COMPACT_ATOMS: atom_id res chain seq x y z
N MET A 1 0.61 19.91 -25.63
CA MET A 1 -0.65 19.20 -25.33
C MET A 1 -0.89 19.29 -23.82
N ARG A 2 -1.98 19.92 -23.37
CA ARG A 2 -2.30 20.03 -21.92
C ARG A 2 -3.11 18.80 -21.53
N LEU A 3 -2.61 18.02 -20.58
CA LEU A 3 -3.34 16.89 -19.99
C LEU A 3 -4.69 17.39 -19.44
N PRO A 4 -5.80 16.65 -19.64
CA PRO A 4 -7.10 17.04 -19.09
C PRO A 4 -6.96 17.17 -17.57
N HIS A 5 -7.53 18.24 -17.02
CA HIS A 5 -7.49 18.52 -15.59
C HIS A 5 -8.17 17.36 -14.84
N GLN A 6 -7.37 16.43 -14.35
CA GLN A 6 -7.84 15.40 -13.45
C GLN A 6 -8.50 16.10 -12.25
N PRO A 7 -9.69 15.66 -11.81
CA PRO A 7 -10.33 16.23 -10.64
C PRO A 7 -9.34 16.22 -9.49
N ARG A 8 -8.92 17.41 -9.04
CA ARG A 8 -7.99 17.51 -7.93
C ARG A 8 -8.76 17.09 -6.69
N LEU A 9 -8.45 15.90 -6.17
CA LEU A 9 -8.88 15.51 -4.84
C LEU A 9 -8.49 16.63 -3.86
N PRO A 10 -9.31 16.92 -2.84
CA PRO A 10 -8.97 17.93 -1.83
C PRO A 10 -7.57 17.65 -1.28
N PRO A 11 -6.81 18.62 -0.76
CA PRO A 11 -5.53 18.31 -0.14
C PRO A 11 -5.70 17.33 1.04
N LEU A 12 -4.69 16.51 1.32
CA LEU A 12 -4.68 15.73 2.58
C LEU A 12 -4.53 16.72 3.75
N PRO A 13 -5.08 16.43 4.94
CA PRO A 13 -4.87 17.28 6.12
C PRO A 13 -3.37 17.55 6.33
N LEU A 14 -3.03 18.77 6.74
CA LEU A 14 -1.64 19.19 6.91
C LEU A 14 -1.00 18.61 8.16
N GLU A 15 -1.79 18.49 9.24
CA GLU A 15 -1.33 18.03 10.55
C GLU A 15 -1.23 16.50 10.66
N ASP A 16 -1.79 15.78 9.69
CA ASP A 16 -1.72 14.32 9.62
C ASP A 16 -0.30 13.84 9.34
N CYS A 17 0.06 12.75 10.01
CA CYS A 17 1.20 11.92 9.64
C CYS A 17 0.87 11.14 8.36
N LYS A 18 1.83 11.08 7.43
CA LYS A 18 1.65 10.47 6.10
C LYS A 18 2.64 9.33 5.90
N GLY A 19 2.13 8.19 5.48
CA GLY A 19 2.94 7.02 5.09
C GLY A 19 2.72 6.67 3.63
N VAL A 20 3.79 6.36 2.91
CA VAL A 20 3.74 5.94 1.50
C VAL A 20 3.94 4.45 1.42
N ILE A 21 2.88 3.73 1.10
CA ILE A 21 2.88 2.28 0.97
C ILE A 21 3.04 1.92 -0.49
N ARG A 22 4.10 1.18 -0.78
CA ARG A 22 4.33 0.59 -2.10
C ARG A 22 4.12 -0.91 -2.04
N PRO A 23 3.52 -1.51 -3.09
CA PRO A 23 3.41 -2.94 -3.19
C PRO A 23 4.78 -3.56 -3.43
N HIS A 24 4.90 -4.85 -3.13
CA HIS A 24 6.05 -5.64 -3.56
C HIS A 24 6.14 -5.72 -5.09
N THR A 25 7.35 -5.99 -5.60
CA THR A 25 7.61 -6.21 -7.03
C THR A 25 6.65 -7.24 -7.61
N GLY A 26 5.96 -6.87 -8.69
CA GLY A 26 4.97 -7.71 -9.38
C GLY A 26 3.52 -7.52 -8.93
N VAL A 27 3.25 -6.79 -7.84
CA VAL A 27 1.88 -6.43 -7.43
C VAL A 27 1.51 -5.05 -7.96
N ILE A 28 0.35 -4.97 -8.62
CA ILE A 28 -0.16 -3.73 -9.21
C ILE A 28 -1.51 -3.38 -8.54
N TYR A 29 -1.49 -2.40 -7.64
CA TYR A 29 -2.69 -1.89 -6.97
C TYR A 29 -3.75 -1.37 -7.94
N ALA A 30 -3.34 -0.91 -9.13
CA ALA A 30 -4.30 -0.50 -10.16
C ALA A 30 -5.21 -1.64 -10.65
N GLN A 31 -4.79 -2.90 -10.50
CA GLN A 31 -5.56 -4.08 -10.86
C GLN A 31 -6.42 -4.63 -9.72
N TRP A 32 -6.28 -4.06 -8.51
CA TRP A 32 -6.95 -4.54 -7.31
C TRP A 32 -8.12 -3.62 -6.95
N LEU A 33 -9.17 -4.19 -6.35
CA LEU A 33 -10.22 -3.39 -5.72
C LEU A 33 -9.63 -2.63 -4.53
N ILE A 34 -10.11 -1.41 -4.31
CA ILE A 34 -9.66 -0.53 -3.22
C ILE A 34 -9.80 -1.23 -1.86
N GLU A 35 -10.89 -1.96 -1.65
CA GLU A 35 -11.16 -2.73 -0.43
C GLU A 35 -10.08 -3.79 -0.19
N PHE A 36 -9.67 -4.54 -1.21
CA PHE A 36 -8.62 -5.55 -1.06
C PHE A 36 -7.27 -4.94 -0.71
N VAL A 37 -6.92 -3.81 -1.33
CA VAL A 37 -5.67 -3.13 -1.00
C VAL A 37 -5.72 -2.57 0.42
N THR A 38 -6.85 -2.00 0.82
CA THR A 38 -7.02 -1.44 2.17
C THR A 38 -6.96 -2.54 3.22
N ASN A 39 -7.64 -3.67 3.01
CA ASN A 39 -7.59 -4.81 3.92
C ASN A 39 -6.18 -5.43 4.00
N ALA A 40 -5.46 -5.52 2.88
CA ALA A 40 -4.08 -6.00 2.88
C ALA A 40 -3.15 -5.07 3.67
N ILE A 41 -3.33 -3.75 3.54
CA ILE A 41 -2.59 -2.76 4.33
C ILE A 41 -2.92 -2.90 5.81
N SER A 42 -4.20 -2.95 6.16
CA SER A 42 -4.65 -3.09 7.56
C SER A 42 -4.12 -4.37 8.19
N ALA A 43 -4.20 -5.50 7.49
CA ALA A 43 -3.67 -6.78 7.94
C ALA A 43 -2.15 -6.71 8.15
N THR A 44 -1.40 -6.09 7.24
CA THR A 44 0.07 -6.00 7.34
C THR A 44 0.51 -5.05 8.46
N ALA A 45 -0.24 -3.99 8.73
CA ALA A 45 0.05 -3.04 9.81
C ALA A 45 -0.57 -3.47 11.15
N GLU A 46 -1.25 -4.61 11.22
CA GLU A 46 -1.98 -5.05 12.41
C GLU A 46 -2.93 -3.95 12.93
N ILE A 47 -3.62 -3.29 12.00
CA ILE A 47 -4.61 -2.25 12.25
C ILE A 47 -5.97 -2.93 12.33
N SER A 48 -6.73 -2.67 13.38
CA SER A 48 -8.09 -3.20 13.50
C SER A 48 -9.05 -2.42 12.62
N ASP A 49 -10.12 -3.08 12.17
CA ASP A 49 -11.17 -2.47 11.33
C ASP A 49 -11.71 -1.15 11.91
N VAL A 50 -11.86 -1.08 13.24
CA VAL A 50 -12.33 0.13 13.96
C VAL A 50 -11.37 1.32 13.80
N THR A 51 -10.08 1.05 13.62
CA THR A 51 -9.06 2.09 13.42
C THR A 51 -8.81 2.40 11.96
N GLN A 52 -9.30 1.57 11.02
CA GLN A 52 -9.17 1.78 9.59
C GLN A 52 -9.92 3.04 9.12
N ASP A 53 -11.08 3.34 9.71
CA ASP A 53 -11.86 4.55 9.42
C ASP A 53 -11.12 5.85 9.80
N ARG A 54 -10.08 5.76 10.63
CA ARG A 54 -9.23 6.88 11.02
C ARG A 54 -8.07 7.14 10.05
N ILE A 55 -8.04 6.41 8.94
CA ILE A 55 -6.98 6.47 7.94
C ILE A 55 -7.59 6.93 6.62
N ILE A 56 -7.11 8.05 6.12
CA ILE A 56 -7.45 8.52 4.79
C ILE A 56 -6.47 7.88 3.80
N CYS A 57 -6.94 6.90 3.04
CA CYS A 57 -6.16 6.24 1.99
C CYS A 57 -6.33 6.94 0.63
N ARG A 58 -5.21 7.31 0.00
CA ARG A 58 -5.18 7.83 -1.36
C ARG A 58 -4.42 6.94 -2.31
N PHE A 59 -5.14 6.42 -3.29
CA PHE A 59 -4.60 5.55 -4.32
C PHE A 59 -4.05 6.37 -5.48
N ARG A 60 -2.74 6.26 -5.70
CA ARG A 60 -2.06 6.81 -6.88
C ARG A 60 -1.77 5.66 -7.83
N ARG A 61 -2.80 5.27 -8.59
CA ARG A 61 -2.73 4.14 -9.54
C ARG A 61 -1.68 4.36 -10.62
N ASP A 62 -1.48 5.61 -11.03
CA ASP A 62 -0.44 6.05 -11.97
C ASP A 62 0.98 5.72 -11.48
N GLN A 63 1.19 5.74 -10.17
CA GLN A 63 2.47 5.50 -9.52
C GLN A 63 2.51 4.17 -8.76
N ASN A 64 1.45 3.36 -8.88
CA ASN A 64 1.26 2.11 -8.17
C ASN A 64 1.56 2.20 -6.66
N LEU A 65 1.01 3.20 -5.97
CA LEU A 65 1.23 3.41 -4.53
C LEU A 65 -0.04 3.88 -3.82
N VAL A 66 -0.02 3.74 -2.49
CA VAL A 66 -1.06 4.26 -1.59
C VAL A 66 -0.42 5.21 -0.59
N ILE A 67 -1.06 6.36 -0.37
CA ILE A 67 -0.70 7.28 0.69
C ILE A 67 -1.73 7.14 1.80
N GLY A 68 -1.31 6.63 2.95
CA GLY A 68 -2.12 6.62 4.18
C GLY A 68 -1.86 7.90 4.96
N SER A 69 -2.92 8.62 5.33
CA SER A 69 -2.87 9.84 6.15
C SER A 69 -3.67 9.60 7.41
N THR A 70 -3.11 9.92 8.57
CA THR A 70 -3.80 9.77 9.85
C THR A 70 -3.28 10.78 10.88
N ALA A 71 -4.17 11.24 11.75
CA ALA A 71 -3.80 12.08 12.90
C ALA A 71 -3.20 11.25 14.05
N ASP A 72 -3.35 9.91 14.04
CA ASP A 72 -2.86 9.04 15.10
C ASP A 72 -1.41 8.60 14.85
N LEU A 73 -0.51 9.03 15.74
CA LEU A 73 0.91 8.72 15.64
C LEU A 73 1.21 7.21 15.73
N ASN A 74 0.42 6.43 16.48
CA ASN A 74 0.63 5.00 16.60
C ASN A 74 0.27 4.28 15.30
N ILE A 75 -0.83 4.69 14.66
CA ILE A 75 -1.24 4.17 13.34
C ILE A 75 -0.21 4.59 12.28
N ALA A 76 0.26 5.83 12.32
CA ALA A 76 1.29 6.31 11.40
C ALA A 76 2.59 5.49 11.51
N LYS A 77 3.04 5.15 12.72
CA LYS A 77 4.20 4.29 12.94
C LYS A 77 4.01 2.90 12.33
N LYS A 78 2.83 2.29 12.50
CA LYS A 78 2.50 0.99 11.91
C LYS A 78 2.49 1.03 10.38
N ILE A 79 1.91 2.06 9.78
CA ILE A 79 1.96 2.27 8.32
C ILE A 79 3.40 2.46 7.84
N GLN A 80 4.22 3.20 8.58
CA GLN A 80 5.63 3.41 8.26
C GLN A 80 6.42 2.10 8.34
N GLN A 81 6.12 1.23 9.30
CA GLN A 81 6.75 -0.10 9.41
C GLN A 81 6.51 -0.96 8.16
N ILE A 82 5.31 -0.93 7.56
CA ILE A 82 5.06 -1.61 6.27
C ILE A 82 6.04 -1.11 5.20
N THR A 83 6.26 0.21 5.16
CA THR A 83 7.15 0.83 4.17
C THR A 83 8.57 0.32 4.33
N THR A 84 9.05 0.24 5.58
CA THR A 84 10.39 -0.29 5.92
C THR A 84 10.50 -1.78 5.59
N LEU A 85 9.54 -2.60 6.00
CA LEU A 85 9.53 -4.05 5.72
C LEU A 85 9.53 -4.34 4.21
N ASN A 86 8.82 -3.53 3.43
CA ASN A 86 8.83 -3.67 1.97
C ASN A 86 10.18 -3.27 1.34
N MET A 87 10.88 -2.29 1.92
CA MET A 87 12.23 -1.93 1.48
C MET A 87 13.26 -3.00 1.84
N GLU A 88 13.29 -3.47 3.09
CA GLU A 88 14.24 -4.48 3.56
C GLU A 88 14.10 -5.80 2.80
N ARG A 89 12.86 -6.21 2.53
CA ARG A 89 12.58 -7.42 1.73
C ARG A 89 12.91 -7.26 0.25
N SER A 90 12.91 -6.02 -0.27
CA SER A 90 13.37 -5.70 -1.62
C SER A 90 14.90 -5.72 -1.71
N ILE A 91 15.61 -5.38 -0.64
CA ILE A 91 17.08 -5.45 -0.57
C ILE A 91 17.56 -6.91 -0.45
N MET A 92 16.75 -7.80 0.13
CA MET A 92 17.06 -9.24 0.24
C MET A 92 16.64 -10.11 -0.97
N LYS A 93 16.28 -9.53 -2.13
CA LYS A 93 15.94 -10.32 -3.33
C LYS A 93 16.85 -10.03 -4.52
N SER A 94 18.04 -10.61 -4.46
CA SER A 94 18.77 -11.20 -5.59
C SER A 94 19.78 -12.21 -5.07
N PRO A 95 19.97 -13.37 -5.72
CA PRO A 95 19.02 -14.34 -6.25
C PRO A 95 18.85 -15.52 -5.26
N LEU A 96 17.77 -16.29 -5.39
CA LEU A 96 17.49 -17.61 -4.79
C LEU A 96 16.23 -17.64 -3.92
N THR A 97 15.34 -18.54 -4.33
CA THR A 97 14.29 -19.16 -3.51
C THR A 97 13.00 -18.37 -3.33
N LEU A 98 12.05 -18.63 -4.23
CA LEU A 98 10.72 -19.05 -3.83
C LEU A 98 10.18 -19.95 -4.94
N GLN A 99 10.46 -21.24 -4.79
CA GLN A 99 9.72 -22.31 -5.44
C GLN A 99 8.24 -22.16 -5.06
N CYS A 100 7.44 -21.61 -5.97
CA CYS A 100 6.02 -21.93 -6.12
C CYS A 100 5.68 -21.90 -7.63
N GLN A 101 6.47 -22.61 -8.43
CA GLN A 101 6.01 -23.10 -9.71
C GLN A 101 5.86 -24.61 -9.58
N LYS A 102 4.62 -25.08 -9.77
CA LYS A 102 4.12 -26.46 -9.99
C LYS A 102 3.08 -26.91 -8.97
N THR A 103 1.85 -26.44 -9.18
CA THR A 103 0.66 -27.30 -9.14
C THR A 103 -0.31 -26.87 -10.24
N GLN A 104 0.16 -26.93 -11.48
CA GLN A 104 -0.69 -27.19 -12.65
C GLN A 104 -0.05 -28.33 -13.44
N ALA A 105 -0.49 -29.54 -13.14
CA ALA A 105 -0.46 -30.77 -13.96
C ALA A 105 -1.08 -31.86 -13.06
N LYS A 106 -2.31 -32.31 -13.30
CA LYS A 106 -2.68 -33.39 -14.24
C LYS A 106 -4.23 -33.36 -14.31
N VAL A 107 -4.88 -33.24 -15.47
CA VAL A 107 -5.25 -34.33 -16.42
C VAL A 107 -5.50 -35.66 -15.73
#